data_AF-A0A0P8Z0Z0-F1
#
_entry.id   AF-A0A0P8Z0Z0-F1
#
_cell.length_a   1.000
_cell.length_b   1.000
_cell.length_c   1.000
_cell.angle_alpha   90.00
_cell.angle_beta   90.00
_cell.angle_gamma   90.00
#
_symmetry.space_group_name_H-M   'P 1'
#
loop_
_entity.id
_entity.type
_entity.pdbx_description
1 polymer ?
#
loop_
_entity_poly.entity_id
_entity_poly.type
_entity_poly.pdbx_seq_one_letter_code
_entity_poly.pdbx_strand_id
1 'polypeptide(L)'
;MKPRSDKDKPPTLSGKEIVNALVKDGGTVEKHEGSHARVIYNGNLVIVPIHTNKDLPEGTLKSIIRQTKLSKKQFYNLVSTGLIAIFINKIVMLFSR
;
A
#
# COMPACT_ATOMS: atom_id res chain seq x y z
N MET A 1 10.93 -1.07 -26.35
CA MET A 1 10.66 -1.59 -24.99
C MET A 1 9.65 -2.72 -25.12
N LYS A 2 10.01 -3.98 -24.82
CA LYS A 2 9.08 -5.12 -24.90
C LYS A 2 8.14 -5.07 -23.67
N PRO A 3 6.81 -5.21 -23.80
CA PRO A 3 5.95 -5.31 -22.63
C PRO A 3 6.35 -6.55 -21.84
N ARG A 4 6.56 -6.40 -20.53
CA ARG A 4 6.84 -7.53 -19.62
C ARG A 4 5.62 -8.45 -19.58
N SER A 5 5.87 -9.75 -19.48
CA SER A 5 4.82 -10.77 -19.45
C SER A 5 3.89 -10.56 -18.25
N ASP A 6 2.58 -10.79 -18.43
CA ASP A 6 1.55 -10.52 -17.42
C ASP A 6 1.74 -11.31 -16.11
N LYS A 7 2.60 -12.36 -16.11
CA LYS A 7 2.91 -13.19 -14.95
C LYS A 7 3.87 -12.55 -13.94
N ASP A 8 4.60 -11.50 -14.31
CA ASP A 8 5.55 -10.80 -13.42
C ASP A 8 4.97 -9.52 -12.79
N LYS A 9 3.70 -9.23 -13.05
CA LYS A 9 3.07 -7.99 -12.62
C LYS A 9 2.85 -8.04 -11.10
N PRO A 10 3.46 -7.13 -10.31
CA PRO A 10 3.17 -7.07 -8.89
C PRO A 10 1.68 -6.79 -8.66
N PRO A 11 1.11 -7.19 -7.52
CA PRO A 11 -0.26 -6.87 -7.19
C PRO A 11 -0.45 -5.36 -7.32
N THR A 12 -1.54 -5.00 -8.00
CA THR A 12 -1.93 -3.64 -8.22
C THR A 12 -2.38 -3.03 -6.90
N LEU A 13 -1.60 -2.07 -6.40
CA LEU A 13 -1.85 -1.40 -5.11
C LEU A 13 -2.25 0.06 -5.35
N SER A 14 -3.35 0.46 -4.74
CA SER A 14 -3.76 1.85 -4.65
C SER A 14 -2.98 2.57 -3.54
N GLY A 15 -2.86 3.90 -3.65
CA GLY A 15 -2.22 4.69 -2.60
C GLY A 15 -2.93 4.61 -1.24
N LYS A 16 -4.27 4.48 -1.25
CA LYS A 16 -5.06 4.33 -0.02
C LYS A 16 -4.73 3.03 0.71
N GLU A 17 -4.58 1.92 0.00
CA GLU A 17 -4.20 0.64 0.60
C GLU A 17 -2.83 0.71 1.25
N ILE A 18 -1.87 1.36 0.59
CA ILE A 18 -0.52 1.55 1.11
C ILE A 18 -0.55 2.41 2.39
N VAL A 19 -1.22 3.56 2.37
CA VAL A 19 -1.33 4.42 3.56
C VAL A 19 -1.96 3.66 4.71
N ASN A 20 -3.06 2.96 4.46
CA ASN A 20 -3.74 2.17 5.50
C ASN A 20 -2.85 1.07 6.07
N ALA A 21 -2.09 0.37 5.23
CA ALA A 21 -1.21 -0.69 5.68
C ALA A 21 -0.04 -0.12 6.52
N LEU A 22 0.57 0.98 6.09
CA LEU A 22 1.64 1.64 6.85
C LEU A 22 1.14 2.16 8.21
N VAL A 23 -0.06 2.74 8.25
CA VAL A 23 -0.66 3.23 9.51
C VAL A 23 -0.99 2.07 10.45
N LYS A 24 -1.53 0.96 9.93
CA LYS A 24 -1.80 -0.24 10.73
C LYS A 24 -0.54 -0.85 11.32
N ASP A 25 0.60 -0.70 10.66
CA ASP A 25 1.91 -1.17 11.13
C ASP A 25 2.65 -0.13 11.99
N GLY A 26 1.95 0.91 12.48
CA GLY A 26 2.51 1.90 13.40
C GLY A 26 2.99 3.20 12.75
N GLY A 27 2.78 3.38 11.45
CA GLY A 27 3.01 4.66 10.76
C GLY A 27 2.02 5.75 11.18
N THR A 28 2.44 7.01 11.09
CA THR A 28 1.60 8.18 11.41
C THR A 28 1.42 9.05 10.17
N VAL A 29 0.19 9.48 9.90
CA VAL A 29 -0.10 10.45 8.83
C VAL A 29 0.11 11.86 9.38
N GLU A 30 1.06 12.63 8.84
CA GLU A 30 1.31 14.00 9.28
C GLU A 30 0.33 15.01 8.67
N LYS A 31 0.12 14.92 7.35
CA LYS A 31 -0.71 15.87 6.62
C LYS A 31 -1.12 15.30 5.26
N HIS A 32 -2.32 15.64 4.82
CA HIS A 32 -2.70 15.54 3.42
C HIS A 32 -2.45 16.89 2.76
N GLU A 33 -1.59 16.93 1.75
CA GLU A 33 -1.40 18.12 0.92
C GLU A 33 -1.89 17.80 -0.48
N GLY A 34 -3.12 18.23 -0.76
CA GLY A 34 -3.82 17.94 -2.01
C GLY A 34 -3.90 16.45 -2.28
N SER A 35 -3.15 16.02 -3.30
CA SER A 35 -3.28 14.71 -3.92
C SER A 35 -2.33 13.65 -3.34
N HIS A 36 -1.49 14.03 -2.36
CA HIS A 36 -0.49 13.19 -1.72
C HIS A 36 -0.68 13.14 -0.19
N ALA A 37 -0.46 11.95 0.38
CA ALA A 37 -0.34 11.74 1.81
C ALA A 37 1.14 11.67 2.21
N ARG A 38 1.46 12.30 3.34
CA ARG A 38 2.77 12.21 4.01
C ARG A 38 2.63 11.28 5.22
N VAL A 39 3.33 10.16 5.17
CA VAL A 39 3.32 9.15 6.24
C VAL A 39 4.72 9.05 6.83
N ILE A 40 4.84 9.24 8.14
CA ILE A 40 6.06 8.91 8.88
C ILE A 40 6.00 7.44 9.24
N TYR A 41 6.96 6.67 8.76
CA TYR A 41 7.03 5.22 8.99
C TYR A 41 8.47 4.83 9.31
N ASN A 42 8.69 4.22 10.48
CA ASN A 42 10.02 3.90 11.01
C ASN A 42 10.99 5.09 10.97
N GLY A 43 10.51 6.30 11.29
CA GLY A 43 11.29 7.54 11.25
C GLY A 43 11.58 8.09 9.85
N ASN A 44 11.05 7.48 8.79
CA ASN A 44 11.22 7.93 7.40
C ASN A 44 9.94 8.57 6.88
N LEU A 45 10.09 9.66 6.11
CA LEU A 45 8.98 10.27 5.38
C LEU A 45 8.68 9.48 4.09
N VAL A 46 7.45 9.00 3.97
CA VAL A 46 6.91 8.29 2.82
C VAL A 46 5.83 9.15 2.17
N ILE A 47 5.97 9.40 0.85
CA ILE A 47 5.02 10.21 0.08
C ILE A 47 4.19 9.28 -0.80
N VAL A 48 2.88 9.28 -0.59
CA VAL A 48 1.96 8.36 -1.29
C VAL A 48 0.90 9.17 -2.05
N PRO A 49 0.77 9.03 -3.39
CA PRO A 49 -0.33 9.62 -4.14
C PRO A 49 -1.65 8.93 -3.77
N ILE A 50 -2.66 9.68 -3.29
CA ILE A 50 -3.94 9.13 -2.78
C ILE A 50 -5.17 9.50 -3.61
N HIS A 51 -5.03 10.43 -4.56
CA HIS A 51 -6.16 10.90 -5.38
C HIS A 51 -6.55 9.95 -6.51
N THR A 52 -5.65 9.05 -6.90
CA THR A 52 -5.94 8.02 -7.88
C THR A 52 -6.66 6.87 -7.20
N ASN A 53 -7.96 6.69 -7.50
CA ASN A 53 -8.67 5.40 -7.30
C ASN A 53 -8.17 4.32 -8.29
N LYS A 54 -6.92 4.43 -8.73
CA LYS A 54 -6.26 3.59 -9.71
C LYS A 54 -4.95 3.09 -9.13
N ASP A 55 -4.49 2.00 -9.68
CA ASP A 55 -3.24 1.36 -9.31
C ASP A 55 -2.06 2.29 -9.57
N LEU A 56 -1.11 2.28 -8.63
CA LEU A 56 0.11 3.05 -8.80
C LEU A 56 1.03 2.37 -9.83
N PRO A 57 1.64 3.13 -10.75
CA PRO A 57 2.60 2.55 -11.69
C PRO A 57 3.82 2.00 -10.95
N GLU A 58 4.50 1.01 -11.55
CA GLU A 58 5.61 0.29 -10.94
C GLU A 58 6.73 1.21 -10.41
N GLY A 59 7.03 2.31 -11.14
CA GLY A 59 8.01 3.30 -10.72
C GLY A 59 7.65 3.99 -9.40
N THR A 60 6.38 4.34 -9.23
CA THR A 60 5.87 4.96 -8.00
C THR A 60 5.93 3.97 -6.83
N LEU A 61 5.49 2.73 -7.05
CA LEU A 61 5.59 1.68 -6.03
C LEU A 61 7.03 1.44 -5.58
N LYS A 62 7.98 1.37 -6.51
CA LYS A 62 9.41 1.23 -6.18
C LYS A 62 9.93 2.39 -5.33
N SER A 63 9.53 3.63 -5.65
CA SER A 63 9.92 4.80 -4.88
C SER A 63 9.38 4.73 -3.45
N ILE A 64 8.12 4.35 -3.29
CA ILE A 64 7.48 4.18 -1.98
C ILE A 64 8.18 3.09 -1.17
N ILE A 65 8.41 1.91 -1.75
CA ILE A 65 9.13 0.80 -1.09
C ILE A 65 10.50 1.29 -0.58
N ARG A 66 11.25 2.01 -1.42
CA ARG A 66 12.55 2.57 -1.04
C ARG A 66 12.44 3.57 0.12
N GLN A 67 11.43 4.43 0.14
CA GLN A 67 11.19 5.39 1.23
C GLN A 67 10.86 4.68 2.55
N THR A 68 10.12 3.56 2.50
CA THR A 68 9.77 2.78 3.70
C THR A 68 10.96 2.04 4.33
N LYS A 69 12.09 1.93 3.62
CA LYS A 69 13.25 1.10 3.99
C LYS A 69 12.95 -0.40 4.15
N LEU A 70 11.80 -0.87 3.69
CA LEU A 70 11.45 -2.29 3.68
C LEU A 70 12.03 -2.97 2.44
N SER A 71 12.31 -4.28 2.57
CA SER A 71 12.47 -5.12 1.39
C SER A 71 11.16 -5.22 0.62
N LYS A 72 11.24 -5.52 -0.69
CA LYS A 72 10.07 -5.75 -1.54
C LYS A 72 9.11 -6.77 -0.90
N LYS A 73 9.64 -7.88 -0.37
CA LYS A 73 8.84 -8.94 0.28
C LYS A 73 8.11 -8.43 1.54
N GLN A 74 8.81 -7.72 2.42
CA GLN A 74 8.21 -7.16 3.64
C GLN A 74 7.08 -6.17 3.30
N PHE A 75 7.30 -5.30 2.32
CA PHE A 75 6.29 -4.35 1.88
C PHE A 75 5.03 -5.03 1.36
N TYR A 76 5.15 -6.03 0.48
CA TYR A 76 3.98 -6.75 -0.03
C TYR A 76 3.28 -7.57 1.05
N ASN A 77 4.02 -8.14 2.01
CA ASN A 77 3.42 -8.82 3.15
C ASN A 77 2.57 -7.85 3.97
N LEU A 78 3.12 -6.67 4.29
CA LEU A 78 2.43 -5.64 5.06
C LEU A 78 1.11 -5.19 4.41
N VAL A 79 1.11 -4.98 3.08
CA VAL A 79 -0.11 -4.60 2.36
C VAL A 79 -1.08 -5.79 2.20
N SER A 80 -0.57 -7.01 2.00
CA SER A 80 -1.37 -8.23 1.82
C SER A 80 -2.06 -8.71 3.10
N THR A 81 -1.42 -8.57 4.26
CA THR A 81 -2.03 -8.92 5.56
C THR A 81 -3.31 -8.12 5.84
N GLY A 82 -3.36 -6.87 5.36
CA GLY A 82 -4.58 -6.05 5.40
C GLY A 82 -5.73 -6.60 4.55
N LEU A 83 -5.45 -7.22 3.40
CA LEU A 83 -6.46 -7.80 2.49
C LEU A 83 -7.06 -9.09 3.06
N ILE A 84 -6.24 -9.96 3.64
CA ILE A 84 -6.71 -11.21 4.26
C ILE A 84 -7.61 -10.93 5.46
N ALA A 85 -7.25 -9.96 6.30
CA ALA A 85 -8.08 -9.55 7.44
C ALA A 85 -9.44 -8.97 7.00
N ILE A 86 -9.49 -8.20 5.92
CA ILE A 86 -10.76 -7.71 5.34
C ILE A 86 -11.60 -8.88 4.82
N PHE A 87 -10.98 -9.84 4.13
CA PHE A 87 -11.68 -11.00 3.61
C PHE A 87 -12.26 -11.89 4.72
N ILE A 88 -11.49 -12.15 5.77
CA ILE A 88 -11.94 -12.90 6.96
C ILE A 88 -13.07 -12.16 7.67
N ASN A 89 -12.92 -10.86 7.95
CA ASN A 89 -13.99 -10.08 8.59
C ASN A 89 -15.26 -10.06 7.75
N LYS A 90 -15.15 -9.92 6.43
CA LYS A 90 -16.30 -9.95 5.52
C LYS A 90 -17.00 -11.31 5.52
N ILE A 91 -16.23 -12.40 5.55
CA ILE A 91 -16.75 -13.77 5.70
C ILE A 91 -17.48 -13.90 7.04
N VAL A 92 -16.83 -13.58 8.17
CA VAL A 92 -17.42 -13.67 9.51
C VAL A 92 -18.71 -12.85 9.62
N MET A 93 -18.74 -11.66 9.02
CA MET A 93 -19.93 -10.78 9.01
C MET A 93 -21.05 -11.32 8.11
N LEU A 94 -20.72 -12.07 7.05
CA LEU A 94 -21.70 -12.74 6.18
C LEU A 94 -22.39 -13.92 6.91
N PHE A 95 -21.67 -14.60 7.81
CA PHE A 95 -22.16 -15.73 8.59
C PHE A 95 -22.79 -15.35 9.94
N SER A 96 -22.69 -14.07 10.35
CA SER A 96 -23.28 -13.54 11.59
C SER A 96 -24.62 -12.82 11.37
N ARG A 97 -25.30 -13.09 10.24
CA ARG A 97 -26.63 -12.59 9.90
C ARG A 97 -27.61 -13.73 9.73
#